data_AF-A0AAU3R142-F1
#
_entry.id   AF-A0AAU3R142-F1
#
_cell.length_a   1.000
_cell.length_b   1.000
_cell.length_c   1.000
_cell.angle_alpha   90.00
_cell.angle_beta   90.00
_cell.angle_gamma   90.00
#
_symmetry.space_group_name_H-M   'P 1'
#
loop_
_entity.id
_entity.type
_entity.pdbx_description
1 polymer ?
#
loop_
_entity_poly.entity_id
_entity_poly.type
_entity_poly.pdbx_seq_one_letter_code
_entity_poly.pdbx_strand_id
1 'polypeptide(L)'
;MGEAVVSAAREDFTNRIGGQVRSMSRAGRMATYEWQSIADEFLDYLGALSVEIPDLDTPEAKAALKDASEAAAGAVAYAAYHPHCSFQVFLEYVNFGMSYDPGEDAPAESITPGEWTDALCLSVLRDKARWHGEAFHFAREKFAEQAQGTPVGELATGLMAVVLDDTGDEEYPPSAQAKLAAVDAALDRIRTRAGETGDPLLDRPDSVALRTLRALAAEDREAFDTALADLLAKYATLHGPAASPSTLLPLVPIALAALAYQALGWAPAVRTDYLPHTLITGFESSGPRVAGFGRDRRADAVAALAAGPLVVERPACERTVPPQVVALYEKQVQEAFTAVDGESLDVWRLSSVMGDQERLFKWRAEDSGHVTDLQFANLKLASRAGAALFHIALAEPGTEAEVTVDGRALRYRAERGEKACAGTWLKATAFALITGAREDLAPLVLTGPAFTQPDGSAFSAYREALHAYLKGIDPEPAVKRALQQVEKAKDWGFAIPPAVLLSQLVEGDEESFNLALADALEAHRAYYQVADRADDPDASVNLDILALACHARRRGWSIRVESPYLPQSLLRAAEPF
;
A
#
# COMPACT_ATOMS: atom_id res chain seq x y z
N MET A 1 21.99 5.17 20.79
CA MET A 1 22.62 4.80 19.51
C MET A 1 23.41 5.98 18.96
N GLY A 2 24.49 5.76 18.20
CA GLY A 2 25.26 6.86 17.61
C GLY A 2 24.54 7.55 16.45
N GLU A 3 24.50 8.88 16.46
CA GLU A 3 23.84 9.71 15.44
C GLU A 3 24.29 9.40 14.01
N ALA A 4 25.59 9.12 13.82
CA ALA A 4 26.15 8.77 12.51
C ALA A 4 25.57 7.47 11.93
N VAL A 5 25.30 6.47 12.78
CA VAL A 5 24.73 5.18 12.34
C VAL A 5 23.26 5.35 11.95
N VAL A 6 22.51 6.12 12.74
CA VAL A 6 21.10 6.46 12.45
C VAL A 6 21.00 7.26 11.15
N SER A 7 21.88 8.25 10.96
CA SER A 7 21.91 9.05 9.74
C SER A 7 22.22 8.19 8.52
N ALA A 8 23.22 7.31 8.59
CA ALA A 8 23.62 6.44 7.48
C ALA A 8 22.52 5.47 7.04
N ALA A 9 21.73 4.95 7.97
CA ALA A 9 20.60 4.06 7.64
C ALA A 9 19.46 4.79 6.90
N ARG A 10 19.28 6.10 7.17
CA ARG A 10 18.22 6.92 6.56
C ARG A 10 18.63 7.61 5.28
N GLU A 11 19.91 7.99 5.17
CA GLU A 11 20.41 8.78 4.06
C GLU A 11 20.20 8.04 2.72
N ASP A 12 19.46 8.70 1.82
CA ASP A 12 19.15 8.23 0.47
C ASP A 12 18.61 6.78 0.42
N PHE A 13 17.90 6.37 1.48
CA PHE A 13 17.49 4.97 1.68
C PHE A 13 16.74 4.40 0.47
N THR A 14 15.76 5.13 -0.07
CA THR A 14 14.95 4.68 -1.21
C THR A 14 15.78 4.35 -2.45
N ASN A 15 16.73 5.22 -2.82
CA ASN A 15 17.61 4.96 -3.96
C ASN A 15 18.58 3.81 -3.68
N ARG A 16 19.09 3.73 -2.44
CA ARG A 16 20.00 2.67 -1.99
C ARG A 16 19.36 1.29 -2.05
N ILE A 17 18.19 1.12 -1.42
CA ILE A 17 17.49 -0.18 -1.40
C ILE A 17 16.99 -0.57 -2.79
N GLY A 18 16.46 0.38 -3.57
CA GLY A 18 16.08 0.13 -4.96
C GLY A 18 17.27 -0.26 -5.84
N GLY A 19 18.43 0.36 -5.63
CA GLY A 19 19.69 0.02 -6.30
C GLY A 19 20.17 -1.39 -5.96
N GLN A 20 20.13 -1.75 -4.67
CA GLN A 20 20.52 -3.07 -4.17
C GLN A 20 19.64 -4.18 -4.76
N VAL A 21 18.32 -4.04 -4.69
CA VAL A 21 17.35 -5.01 -5.26
C VAL A 21 17.58 -5.21 -6.76
N ARG A 22 17.77 -4.11 -7.52
CA ARG A 22 18.08 -4.19 -8.96
C ARG A 22 19.43 -4.83 -9.24
N SER A 23 20.41 -4.64 -8.36
CA SER A 23 21.74 -5.24 -8.51
C SER A 23 21.69 -6.75 -8.25
N MET A 24 21.07 -7.17 -7.14
CA MET A 24 20.92 -8.58 -6.77
C MET A 24 20.13 -9.36 -7.83
N SER A 25 18.99 -8.82 -8.28
CA SER A 25 18.17 -9.47 -9.33
C SER A 25 18.87 -9.57 -10.69
N ARG A 26 19.85 -8.71 -10.99
CA ARG A 26 20.69 -8.82 -12.20
C ARG A 26 21.84 -9.83 -12.03
N ALA A 27 22.31 -10.04 -10.81
CA ALA A 27 23.38 -10.98 -10.51
C ALA A 27 22.92 -12.45 -10.59
N GLY A 28 21.62 -12.70 -10.38
CA GLY A 28 21.03 -14.03 -10.48
C GLY A 28 19.64 -14.09 -9.87
N ARG A 29 19.16 -15.32 -9.61
CA ARG A 29 17.98 -15.51 -8.76
C ARG A 29 18.32 -15.07 -7.34
N MET A 30 17.43 -14.34 -6.71
CA MET A 30 17.55 -14.01 -5.28
C MET A 30 17.16 -15.24 -4.47
N ALA A 31 18.05 -15.71 -3.60
CA ALA A 31 17.85 -16.88 -2.75
C ALA A 31 17.64 -16.42 -1.29
N THR A 32 17.82 -17.32 -0.32
CA THR A 32 17.55 -17.03 1.09
C THR A 32 18.35 -15.81 1.58
N TYR A 33 19.64 -15.73 1.21
CA TYR A 33 20.54 -14.66 1.63
C TYR A 33 20.13 -13.29 1.07
N GLU A 34 19.84 -13.17 -0.22
CA GLU A 34 19.48 -11.87 -0.82
C GLU A 34 18.19 -11.32 -0.19
N TRP A 35 17.21 -12.18 0.06
CA TRP A 35 15.95 -11.79 0.70
C TRP A 35 16.14 -11.38 2.16
N GLN A 36 16.95 -12.11 2.92
CA GLN A 36 17.31 -11.73 4.29
C GLN A 36 18.03 -10.40 4.33
N SER A 37 19.02 -10.21 3.45
CA SER A 37 19.77 -8.96 3.38
C SER A 37 18.88 -7.76 3.08
N ILE A 38 17.83 -7.92 2.27
CA ILE A 38 16.84 -6.87 2.02
C ILE A 38 15.96 -6.61 3.25
N ALA A 39 15.52 -7.67 3.94
CA ALA A 39 14.74 -7.53 5.17
C ALA A 39 15.54 -6.76 6.24
N ASP A 40 16.82 -7.08 6.41
CA ASP A 40 17.73 -6.42 7.36
C ASP A 40 17.90 -4.93 7.05
N GLU A 41 18.01 -4.57 5.77
CA GLU A 41 18.10 -3.16 5.35
C GLU A 41 16.83 -2.36 5.68
N PHE A 42 15.64 -2.95 5.50
CA PHE A 42 14.40 -2.32 5.94
C PHE A 42 14.30 -2.24 7.46
N LEU A 43 14.77 -3.25 8.20
CA LEU A 43 14.79 -3.23 9.66
C LEU A 43 15.74 -2.16 10.22
N ASP A 44 16.91 -1.98 9.62
CA ASP A 44 17.82 -0.90 9.97
C ASP A 44 17.20 0.47 9.67
N TYR A 45 16.52 0.60 8.53
CA TYR A 45 15.81 1.83 8.23
C TYR A 45 14.69 2.14 9.24
N LEU A 46 13.85 1.15 9.56
CA LEU A 46 12.80 1.28 10.58
C LEU A 46 13.37 1.62 11.97
N GLY A 47 14.46 0.94 12.36
CA GLY A 47 15.15 1.22 13.60
C GLY A 47 15.66 2.66 13.65
N ALA A 48 16.19 3.18 12.53
CA ALA A 48 16.62 4.56 12.44
C ALA A 48 15.45 5.56 12.46
N LEU A 49 14.30 5.24 11.85
CA LEU A 49 13.07 6.05 11.94
C LEU A 49 12.56 6.15 13.39
N SER A 50 12.67 5.07 14.17
CA SER A 50 12.21 5.04 15.57
C SER A 50 12.93 6.04 16.48
N VAL A 51 14.13 6.52 16.08
CA VAL A 51 14.87 7.52 16.85
C VAL A 51 14.19 8.90 16.80
N GLU A 52 13.60 9.26 15.66
CA GLU A 52 12.89 10.54 15.50
C GLU A 52 11.40 10.40 15.84
N ILE A 53 10.82 9.24 15.50
CA ILE A 53 9.40 8.95 15.69
C ILE A 53 9.29 7.61 16.44
N PRO A 54 9.42 7.60 17.78
CA PRO A 54 9.42 6.37 18.58
C PRO A 54 8.22 5.46 18.34
N ASP A 55 7.04 6.05 18.13
CA ASP A 55 5.81 5.28 17.86
C ASP A 55 5.73 4.74 16.44
N LEU A 56 6.60 5.15 15.52
CA LEU A 56 6.60 4.76 14.10
C LEU A 56 5.28 5.02 13.36
N ASP A 57 4.47 5.98 13.83
CA ASP A 57 3.17 6.32 13.24
C ASP A 57 3.30 7.15 11.95
N THR A 58 3.87 6.54 10.91
CA THR A 58 4.00 7.14 9.59
C THR A 58 3.67 6.14 8.48
N PRO A 59 3.14 6.60 7.33
CA PRO A 59 2.97 5.75 6.16
C PRO A 59 4.28 5.10 5.70
N GLU A 60 5.38 5.83 5.83
CA GLU A 60 6.73 5.39 5.50
C GLU A 60 7.17 4.18 6.33
N ALA A 61 7.03 4.25 7.66
CA ALA A 61 7.33 3.12 8.54
C ALA A 61 6.38 1.93 8.27
N LYS A 62 5.10 2.18 8.01
CA LYS A 62 4.14 1.13 7.64
C LYS A 62 4.55 0.38 6.37
N ALA A 63 5.05 1.09 5.36
CA ALA A 63 5.50 0.52 4.11
C ALA A 63 6.83 -0.23 4.27
N ALA A 64 7.79 0.33 5.00
CA ALA A 64 9.07 -0.33 5.28
C ALA A 64 8.86 -1.64 6.09
N LEU A 65 7.96 -1.66 7.08
CA LEU A 65 7.61 -2.89 7.81
C LEU A 65 6.99 -3.94 6.89
N LYS A 66 6.12 -3.51 5.96
CA LYS A 66 5.52 -4.41 4.99
C LYS A 66 6.62 -5.15 4.21
N ASP A 67 7.54 -4.41 3.60
CA ASP A 67 8.56 -4.99 2.74
C ASP A 67 9.64 -5.74 3.52
N ALA A 68 9.94 -5.34 4.77
CA ALA A 68 10.75 -6.15 5.68
C ALA A 68 10.12 -7.53 5.89
N SER A 69 8.81 -7.56 6.16
CA SER A 69 8.05 -8.80 6.36
C SER A 69 7.98 -9.64 5.09
N GLU A 70 7.68 -9.05 3.93
CA GLU A 70 7.58 -9.77 2.65
C GLU A 70 8.94 -10.31 2.20
N ALA A 71 10.03 -9.56 2.41
CA ALA A 71 11.38 -10.04 2.14
C ALA A 71 11.77 -11.20 3.06
N ALA A 72 11.54 -11.07 4.37
CA ALA A 72 11.85 -12.14 5.34
C ALA A 72 11.01 -13.41 5.09
N ALA A 73 9.71 -13.25 4.80
CA ALA A 73 8.84 -14.35 4.39
C ALA A 73 9.26 -14.94 3.03
N GLY A 74 9.80 -14.12 2.11
CA GLY A 74 10.39 -14.55 0.85
C GLY A 74 11.60 -15.46 1.03
N ALA A 75 12.48 -15.16 2.00
CA ALA A 75 13.58 -16.04 2.38
C ALA A 75 13.09 -17.39 2.92
N VAL A 76 12.08 -17.36 3.82
CA VAL A 76 11.42 -18.56 4.35
C VAL A 76 10.77 -19.36 3.22
N ALA A 77 10.06 -18.72 2.31
CA ALA A 77 9.40 -19.35 1.16
C ALA A 77 10.41 -19.98 0.21
N TYR A 78 11.54 -19.32 -0.07
CA TYR A 78 12.62 -19.90 -0.86
C TYR A 78 13.17 -21.16 -0.18
N ALA A 79 13.48 -21.09 1.11
CA ALA A 79 13.94 -22.24 1.89
C ALA A 79 12.87 -23.33 2.00
N ALA A 80 11.57 -23.02 1.98
CA ALA A 80 10.51 -24.01 2.09
C ALA A 80 10.20 -24.71 0.76
N TYR A 81 10.04 -23.91 -0.31
CA TYR A 81 9.38 -24.33 -1.54
C TYR A 81 10.34 -24.61 -2.68
N HIS A 82 11.47 -23.91 -2.78
CA HIS A 82 12.42 -24.19 -3.86
C HIS A 82 13.20 -25.49 -3.57
N PRO A 83 13.39 -26.39 -4.56
CA PRO A 83 13.06 -26.29 -5.99
C PRO A 83 11.70 -26.86 -6.43
N HIS A 84 10.78 -27.16 -5.51
CA HIS A 84 9.63 -28.03 -5.74
C HIS A 84 8.33 -27.31 -6.10
N CYS A 85 8.09 -26.11 -5.57
CA CYS A 85 6.84 -25.38 -5.71
C CYS A 85 7.07 -23.97 -6.27
N SER A 86 6.07 -23.44 -6.97
CA SER A 86 6.07 -22.05 -7.40
C SER A 86 5.65 -21.12 -6.27
N PHE A 87 6.26 -19.94 -6.22
CA PHE A 87 5.88 -18.87 -5.31
C PHE A 87 6.32 -17.51 -5.88
N GLN A 88 5.84 -16.42 -5.28
CA GLN A 88 6.18 -15.07 -5.69
C GLN A 88 6.45 -14.22 -4.45
N VAL A 89 7.44 -13.33 -4.57
CA VAL A 89 7.74 -12.29 -3.58
C VAL A 89 7.53 -10.93 -4.25
N PHE A 90 6.88 -10.00 -3.55
CA PHE A 90 6.66 -8.64 -4.04
C PHE A 90 6.98 -7.62 -2.96
N LEU A 91 7.82 -6.66 -3.30
CA LEU A 91 8.23 -5.53 -2.48
C LEU A 91 7.54 -4.26 -3.01
N GLU A 92 6.64 -3.71 -2.21
CA GLU A 92 5.82 -2.55 -2.59
C GLU A 92 6.61 -1.24 -2.59
N TYR A 93 7.50 -1.09 -1.62
CA TYR A 93 8.27 0.12 -1.37
C TYR A 93 9.15 0.46 -2.58
N VAL A 94 9.74 -0.56 -3.22
CA VAL A 94 10.56 -0.42 -4.44
C VAL A 94 9.86 -0.86 -5.72
N ASN A 95 8.58 -1.25 -5.64
CA ASN A 95 7.78 -1.78 -6.74
C ASN A 95 8.50 -2.90 -7.53
N PHE A 96 8.95 -3.92 -6.81
CA PHE A 96 9.71 -5.04 -7.38
C PHE A 96 9.03 -6.37 -7.09
N GLY A 97 8.92 -7.23 -8.11
CA GLY A 97 8.36 -8.58 -7.97
C GLY A 97 9.28 -9.63 -8.57
N MET A 98 9.37 -10.79 -7.92
CA MET A 98 10.11 -11.95 -8.41
C MET A 98 9.29 -13.21 -8.23
N SER A 99 9.16 -14.00 -9.31
CA SER A 99 8.47 -15.27 -9.32
C SER A 99 9.46 -16.43 -9.45
N TYR A 100 9.13 -17.53 -8.82
CA TYR A 100 9.92 -18.77 -8.82
C TYR A 100 9.05 -19.89 -9.38
N ASP A 101 9.59 -20.63 -10.35
CA ASP A 101 9.01 -21.84 -10.88
C ASP A 101 9.75 -23.07 -10.32
N PRO A 102 9.11 -24.25 -10.26
CA PRO A 102 9.80 -25.49 -9.90
C PRO A 102 10.98 -25.79 -10.83
N GLY A 103 12.14 -26.16 -10.28
CA GLY A 103 13.32 -26.50 -11.07
C GLY A 103 14.60 -26.65 -10.24
N GLU A 104 15.45 -27.62 -10.60
CA GLU A 104 16.68 -27.99 -9.87
C GLU A 104 17.88 -27.06 -10.17
N ASP A 105 17.61 -25.80 -10.53
CA ASP A 105 18.64 -24.90 -11.05
C ASP A 105 19.57 -24.33 -9.95
N ALA A 106 19.23 -24.56 -8.68
CA ALA A 106 19.99 -24.15 -7.50
C ALA A 106 19.84 -25.20 -6.36
N PRO A 107 20.82 -25.30 -5.44
CA PRO A 107 20.75 -26.26 -4.34
C PRO A 107 19.57 -25.96 -3.41
N ALA A 108 19.10 -27.00 -2.71
CA ALA A 108 18.15 -26.81 -1.62
C ALA A 108 18.82 -26.00 -0.50
N GLU A 109 18.17 -24.93 -0.06
CA GLU A 109 18.64 -24.07 1.02
C GLU A 109 17.87 -24.32 2.32
N SER A 110 18.39 -23.77 3.41
CA SER A 110 17.81 -23.80 4.75
C SER A 110 17.96 -22.42 5.39
N ILE A 111 17.02 -22.08 6.25
CA ILE A 111 17.08 -20.88 7.09
C ILE A 111 17.52 -21.25 8.51
N THR A 112 18.20 -20.34 9.22
CA THR A 112 18.53 -20.56 10.63
C THR A 112 17.29 -20.41 11.54
N PRO A 113 17.28 -21.00 12.75
CA PRO A 113 16.19 -20.79 13.71
C PRO A 113 15.94 -19.31 14.07
N GLY A 114 16.99 -18.48 14.07
CA GLY A 114 16.90 -17.05 14.36
C GLY A 114 16.21 -16.29 13.24
N GLU A 115 16.70 -16.43 12.00
CA GLU A 115 16.11 -15.79 10.82
C GLU A 115 14.65 -16.25 10.61
N TRP A 116 14.34 -17.52 10.90
CA TRP A 116 12.98 -18.04 10.90
C TRP A 116 12.10 -17.35 11.95
N THR A 117 12.63 -17.14 13.16
CA THR A 117 11.91 -16.50 14.26
C THR A 117 11.64 -15.03 13.95
N ASP A 118 12.63 -14.32 13.41
CA ASP A 118 12.49 -12.91 13.02
C ASP A 118 11.46 -12.74 11.89
N ALA A 119 11.50 -13.61 10.87
CA ALA A 119 10.51 -13.62 9.79
C ALA A 119 9.09 -13.90 10.30
N LEU A 120 8.92 -14.82 11.26
CA LEU A 120 7.62 -15.08 11.87
C LEU A 120 7.14 -13.90 12.70
N CYS A 121 8.02 -13.27 13.47
CA CYS A 121 7.70 -12.08 14.25
C CYS A 121 7.22 -10.95 13.32
N LEU A 122 7.93 -10.67 12.22
CA LEU A 122 7.49 -9.69 11.22
C LEU A 122 6.12 -10.02 10.62
N SER A 123 5.89 -11.31 10.31
CA SER A 123 4.61 -11.78 9.79
C SER A 123 3.46 -11.62 10.81
N VAL A 124 3.74 -11.76 12.11
CA VAL A 124 2.78 -11.48 13.19
C VAL A 124 2.44 -9.98 13.25
N LEU A 125 3.44 -9.09 13.16
CA LEU A 125 3.22 -7.64 13.17
C LEU A 125 2.37 -7.15 11.98
N ARG A 126 2.28 -7.97 10.92
CA ARG A 126 1.46 -7.70 9.72
C ARG A 126 0.14 -8.47 9.67
N ASP A 127 -0.16 -9.29 10.67
CA ASP A 127 -1.30 -10.25 10.64
C ASP A 127 -1.28 -11.15 9.39
N LYS A 128 -0.07 -11.62 9.02
CA LYS A 128 0.19 -12.51 7.87
C LYS A 128 0.83 -13.83 8.28
N ALA A 129 1.05 -14.09 9.56
CA ALA A 129 1.67 -15.33 10.03
C ALA A 129 0.96 -16.59 9.49
N ARG A 130 -0.39 -16.63 9.55
CA ARG A 130 -1.18 -17.75 9.00
C ARG A 130 -1.12 -17.81 7.47
N TRP A 131 -1.04 -16.68 6.79
CA TRP A 131 -0.94 -16.61 5.32
C TRP A 131 0.32 -17.31 4.81
N HIS A 132 1.44 -17.17 5.52
CA HIS A 132 2.71 -17.83 5.21
C HIS A 132 2.94 -19.13 6.01
N GLY A 133 1.93 -19.62 6.74
CA GLY A 133 2.10 -20.68 7.73
C GLY A 133 2.67 -22.00 7.18
N GLU A 134 2.28 -22.37 5.97
CA GLU A 134 2.81 -23.55 5.27
C GLU A 134 4.32 -23.41 4.98
N ALA A 135 4.76 -22.24 4.50
CA ALA A 135 6.18 -21.97 4.27
C ALA A 135 6.98 -22.06 5.57
N PHE A 136 6.45 -21.48 6.66
CA PHE A 136 7.08 -21.56 7.97
C PHE A 136 7.19 -23.01 8.48
N HIS A 137 6.15 -23.82 8.29
CA HIS A 137 6.17 -25.24 8.66
C HIS A 137 7.28 -26.00 7.94
N PHE A 138 7.32 -25.98 6.60
CA PHE A 138 8.32 -26.71 5.82
C PHE A 138 9.74 -26.20 6.01
N ALA A 139 9.93 -24.87 6.14
CA ALA A 139 11.24 -24.31 6.43
C ALA A 139 11.78 -24.78 7.79
N ARG A 140 10.90 -24.93 8.80
CA ARG A 140 11.28 -25.40 10.14
C ARG A 140 11.74 -26.86 10.14
N GLU A 141 11.08 -27.73 9.38
CA GLU A 141 11.45 -29.16 9.32
C GLU A 141 12.94 -29.37 9.00
N LYS A 142 13.54 -28.46 8.23
CA LYS A 142 14.95 -28.52 7.81
C LYS A 142 15.96 -28.32 8.95
N PHE A 143 15.58 -27.65 10.04
CA PHE A 143 16.47 -27.39 11.18
C PHE A 143 15.96 -27.95 12.52
N ALA A 144 14.71 -28.40 12.60
CA ALA A 144 14.05 -28.76 13.87
C ALA A 144 14.83 -29.79 14.70
N GLU A 145 15.33 -30.85 14.06
CA GLU A 145 16.10 -31.91 14.74
C GLU A 145 17.39 -31.36 15.36
N GLN A 146 18.12 -30.53 14.63
CA GLN A 146 19.42 -29.99 15.05
C GLN A 146 19.26 -28.91 16.13
N ALA A 147 18.16 -28.16 16.08
CA ALA A 147 17.88 -27.07 17.01
C ALA A 147 17.19 -27.54 18.31
N GLN A 148 16.83 -28.82 18.43
CA GLN A 148 16.11 -29.36 19.57
C GLN A 148 16.88 -29.15 20.90
N GLY A 149 16.15 -28.72 21.93
CA GLY A 149 16.67 -28.38 23.25
C GLY A 149 17.51 -27.10 23.31
N THR A 150 17.78 -26.43 22.18
CA THR A 150 18.40 -25.09 22.20
C THR A 150 17.36 -24.02 22.53
N PRO A 151 17.72 -22.92 23.23
CA PRO A 151 16.78 -21.83 23.49
C PRO A 151 16.06 -21.29 22.24
N VAL A 152 16.79 -21.06 21.14
CA VAL A 152 16.23 -20.54 19.89
C VAL A 152 15.33 -21.55 19.17
N GLY A 153 15.71 -22.83 19.11
CA GLY A 153 14.89 -23.87 18.47
C GLY A 153 13.61 -24.19 19.24
N GLU A 154 13.67 -24.12 20.57
CA GLU A 154 12.51 -24.33 21.43
C GLU A 154 11.58 -23.11 21.46
N LEU A 155 12.12 -21.88 21.32
CA LEU A 155 11.30 -20.70 21.05
C LEU A 155 10.53 -20.86 19.73
N ALA A 156 11.19 -21.28 18.66
CA ALA A 156 10.54 -21.53 17.37
C ALA A 156 9.43 -22.60 17.50
N THR A 157 9.66 -23.64 18.31
CA THR A 157 8.66 -24.68 18.59
C THR A 157 7.45 -24.13 19.35
N GLY A 158 7.66 -23.28 20.36
CA GLY A 158 6.56 -22.61 21.05
C GLY A 158 5.75 -21.69 20.14
N LEU A 159 6.43 -20.94 19.27
CA LEU A 159 5.78 -20.04 18.31
C LEU A 159 4.95 -20.81 17.27
N MET A 160 5.43 -21.95 16.76
CA MET A 160 4.62 -22.83 15.89
C MET A 160 3.28 -23.20 16.54
N ALA A 161 3.32 -23.65 17.80
CA ALA A 161 2.13 -24.09 18.52
C ALA A 161 1.14 -22.94 18.78
N VAL A 162 1.65 -21.79 19.22
CA VAL A 162 0.78 -20.69 19.67
C VAL A 162 0.30 -19.81 18.51
N VAL A 163 1.17 -19.52 17.55
CA VAL A 163 0.90 -18.58 16.44
C VAL A 163 0.32 -19.29 15.21
N LEU A 164 0.87 -20.45 14.85
CA LEU A 164 0.52 -21.17 13.61
C LEU A 164 -0.44 -22.36 13.82
N ASP A 165 -0.92 -22.57 15.06
CA ASP A 165 -1.81 -23.67 15.42
C ASP A 165 -1.22 -25.05 15.10
N ASP A 166 0.11 -25.19 15.18
CA ASP A 166 0.82 -26.42 14.84
C ASP A 166 1.64 -26.94 16.03
N THR A 167 1.10 -27.96 16.72
CA THR A 167 1.78 -28.66 17.82
C THR A 167 2.53 -29.91 17.36
N GLY A 168 2.43 -30.30 16.08
CA GLY A 168 2.90 -31.58 15.56
C GLY A 168 2.01 -32.79 15.89
N ASP A 169 0.83 -32.57 16.50
CA ASP A 169 -0.17 -33.62 16.77
C ASP A 169 -1.26 -33.65 15.69
N GLU A 170 -2.04 -34.74 15.63
CA GLU A 170 -3.15 -34.89 14.66
C GLU A 170 -4.36 -33.96 14.95
N GLU A 171 -4.43 -33.33 16.13
CA GLU A 171 -5.54 -32.44 16.51
C GLU A 171 -5.41 -31.06 15.85
N TYR A 172 -6.37 -30.69 15.00
CA TYR A 172 -6.39 -29.38 14.34
C TYR A 172 -7.80 -28.72 14.33
N PRO A 173 -7.94 -27.46 14.80
CA PRO A 173 -6.92 -26.67 15.52
C PRO A 173 -6.67 -27.23 16.94
N PRO A 174 -5.45 -27.10 17.49
CA PRO A 174 -5.12 -27.62 18.81
C PRO A 174 -5.83 -26.82 19.92
N SER A 175 -6.28 -27.53 20.96
CA SER A 175 -6.83 -26.90 22.16
C SER A 175 -5.82 -25.98 22.86
N ALA A 176 -6.31 -25.01 23.65
CA ALA A 176 -5.45 -24.13 24.45
C ALA A 176 -4.52 -24.93 25.40
N GLN A 177 -5.02 -26.05 25.94
CA GLN A 177 -4.25 -26.95 26.78
C GLN A 177 -3.14 -27.67 25.98
N ALA A 178 -3.41 -28.11 24.74
CA ALA A 178 -2.41 -28.70 23.87
C ALA A 178 -1.30 -27.70 23.50
N LYS A 179 -1.66 -26.46 23.17
CA LYS A 179 -0.68 -25.38 22.93
C LYS A 179 0.20 -25.12 24.15
N LEU A 180 -0.39 -25.00 25.33
CA LEU A 180 0.36 -24.79 26.57
C LEU A 180 1.28 -25.99 26.89
N ALA A 181 0.80 -27.22 26.69
CA ALA A 181 1.60 -28.43 26.89
C ALA A 181 2.81 -28.49 25.94
N ALA A 182 2.65 -28.08 24.67
CA ALA A 182 3.76 -27.99 23.72
C ALA A 182 4.84 -27.00 24.17
N VAL A 183 4.43 -25.83 24.68
CA VAL A 183 5.35 -24.82 25.23
C VAL A 183 6.03 -25.30 26.52
N ASP A 184 5.30 -25.99 27.40
CA ASP A 184 5.86 -26.59 28.62
C ASP A 184 6.91 -27.66 28.29
N ALA A 185 6.62 -28.53 27.33
CA ALA A 185 7.56 -29.55 26.87
C ALA A 185 8.84 -28.92 26.25
N ALA A 186 8.71 -27.80 25.54
CA ALA A 186 9.83 -27.05 24.99
C ALA A 186 10.73 -26.49 26.10
N LEU A 187 10.14 -25.88 27.14
CA LEU A 187 10.88 -25.40 28.32
C LEU A 187 11.59 -26.54 29.07
N ASP A 188 10.95 -27.71 29.19
CA ASP A 188 11.54 -28.88 29.85
C ASP A 188 12.74 -29.44 29.09
N ARG A 189 12.73 -29.40 27.75
CA ARG A 189 13.90 -29.78 26.94
C ARG A 189 15.08 -28.84 27.16
N ILE A 190 14.85 -27.52 27.26
CA ILE A 190 15.91 -26.56 27.61
C ILE A 190 16.46 -26.85 29.00
N ARG A 191 15.59 -27.09 30.00
CA ARG A 191 16.01 -27.42 31.38
C ARG A 191 16.87 -28.67 31.44
N THR A 192 16.45 -29.72 30.71
CA THR A 192 17.18 -30.99 30.63
C THR A 192 18.57 -30.77 30.07
N ARG A 193 18.67 -30.09 28.91
CA ARG A 193 19.95 -29.79 28.27
C ARG A 193 20.85 -28.91 29.15
N ALA A 194 20.28 -27.89 29.82
CA ALA A 194 21.03 -27.04 30.74
C ALA A 194 21.62 -27.84 31.92
N GLY A 195 20.87 -28.81 32.45
CA GLY A 195 21.35 -29.72 33.49
C GLY A 195 22.46 -30.65 33.00
N GLU A 196 22.40 -31.10 31.75
CA GLU A 196 23.40 -31.98 31.13
C GLU A 196 24.70 -31.25 30.75
N THR A 197 24.62 -30.03 30.20
CA THR A 197 25.80 -29.28 29.75
C THR A 197 26.38 -28.35 30.81
N GLY A 198 25.57 -27.94 31.80
CA GLY A 198 25.94 -26.92 32.79
C GLY A 198 25.91 -25.48 32.25
N ASP A 199 25.46 -25.28 31.01
CA ASP A 199 25.37 -23.95 30.41
C ASP A 199 24.18 -23.15 30.98
N PRO A 200 24.31 -21.82 31.14
CA PRO A 200 23.23 -20.95 31.61
C PRO A 200 22.20 -20.70 30.49
N LEU A 201 21.53 -21.75 30.00
CA LEU A 201 20.58 -21.67 28.88
C LEU A 201 19.28 -20.97 29.28
N LEU A 202 18.83 -21.13 30.52
CA LEU A 202 17.54 -20.59 31.00
C LEU A 202 17.50 -19.06 31.09
N ASP A 203 18.66 -18.42 31.19
CA ASP A 203 18.81 -16.96 31.27
C ASP A 203 18.95 -16.29 29.90
N ARG A 204 19.08 -17.09 28.83
CA ARG A 204 19.18 -16.60 27.44
C ARG A 204 17.87 -15.89 27.05
N PRO A 205 17.94 -14.82 26.22
CA PRO A 205 16.75 -14.09 25.77
C PRO A 205 15.66 -14.99 25.20
N ASP A 206 16.00 -15.98 24.38
CA ASP A 206 15.01 -16.89 23.78
C ASP A 206 14.27 -17.76 24.81
N SER A 207 14.94 -18.15 25.90
CA SER A 207 14.30 -18.89 27.00
C SER A 207 13.37 -18.00 27.83
N VAL A 208 13.68 -16.71 27.95
CA VAL A 208 12.81 -15.71 28.60
C VAL A 208 11.61 -15.40 27.71
N ALA A 209 11.83 -15.28 26.39
CA ALA A 209 10.77 -15.12 25.40
C ALA A 209 9.82 -16.32 25.40
N LEU A 210 10.33 -17.55 25.45
CA LEU A 210 9.50 -18.76 25.53
C LEU A 210 8.67 -18.80 26.83
N ARG A 211 9.23 -18.34 27.97
CA ARG A 211 8.46 -18.17 29.22
C ARG A 211 7.38 -17.09 29.11
N THR A 212 7.67 -16.00 28.39
CA THR A 212 6.69 -14.93 28.13
C THR A 212 5.55 -15.45 27.25
N LEU A 213 5.86 -16.21 26.20
CA LEU A 213 4.88 -16.88 25.34
C LEU A 213 4.04 -17.89 26.13
N ARG A 214 4.64 -18.63 27.05
CA ARG A 214 3.93 -19.54 27.97
C ARG A 214 2.91 -18.79 28.82
N ALA A 215 3.30 -17.64 29.41
CA ALA A 215 2.39 -16.82 30.22
C ALA A 215 1.21 -16.30 29.39
N LEU A 216 1.46 -15.90 28.14
CA LEU A 216 0.42 -15.54 27.19
C LEU A 216 -0.53 -16.72 26.92
N ALA A 217 0.01 -17.91 26.61
CA ALA A 217 -0.79 -19.11 26.35
C ALA A 217 -1.59 -19.61 27.57
N ALA A 218 -1.14 -19.28 28.78
CA ALA A 218 -1.82 -19.57 30.04
C ALA A 218 -2.82 -18.46 30.44
N GLU A 219 -2.95 -17.39 29.66
CA GLU A 219 -3.74 -16.20 29.98
C GLU A 219 -3.38 -15.57 31.36
N ASP A 220 -2.09 -15.68 31.74
CA ASP A 220 -1.56 -15.08 32.98
C ASP A 220 -0.93 -13.71 32.68
N ARG A 221 -1.73 -12.65 32.86
CA ARG A 221 -1.31 -11.27 32.57
C ARG A 221 -0.15 -10.80 33.44
N GLU A 222 -0.15 -11.11 34.73
CA GLU A 222 0.89 -10.65 35.66
C GLU A 222 2.24 -11.30 35.34
N ALA A 223 2.23 -12.61 35.06
CA ALA A 223 3.42 -13.32 34.63
C ALA A 223 3.91 -12.84 33.26
N PHE A 224 3.00 -12.54 32.33
CA PHE A 224 3.33 -11.99 31.02
C PHE A 224 4.03 -10.64 31.13
N ASP A 225 3.41 -9.68 31.85
CA ASP A 225 3.97 -8.33 32.02
C ASP A 225 5.35 -8.36 32.68
N THR A 226 5.53 -9.23 33.69
CA THR A 226 6.81 -9.41 34.39
C THR A 226 7.89 -10.01 33.46
N ALA A 227 7.54 -11.05 32.69
CA ALA A 227 8.48 -11.72 31.80
C ALA A 227 8.86 -10.84 30.59
N LEU A 228 7.91 -10.08 30.05
CA LEU A 228 8.16 -9.12 28.97
C LEU A 228 9.10 -7.99 29.45
N ALA A 229 8.93 -7.50 30.68
CA ALA A 229 9.83 -6.51 31.27
C ALA A 229 11.26 -7.05 31.44
N ASP A 230 11.42 -8.28 31.94
CA ASP A 230 12.74 -8.95 32.07
C ASP A 230 13.39 -9.15 30.70
N LEU A 231 12.61 -9.56 29.70
CA LEU A 231 13.09 -9.72 28.32
C LEU A 231 13.63 -8.41 27.75
N LEU A 232 12.86 -7.32 27.85
CA LEU A 232 13.27 -5.99 27.38
C LEU A 232 14.52 -5.48 28.10
N ALA A 233 14.61 -5.70 29.42
CA ALA A 233 15.79 -5.32 30.20
C ALA A 233 17.05 -6.05 29.71
N LYS A 234 16.94 -7.35 29.37
CA LYS A 234 18.05 -8.11 28.79
C LYS A 234 18.45 -7.55 27.42
N TYR A 235 17.50 -7.28 26.53
CA TYR A 235 17.78 -6.67 25.22
C TYR A 235 18.49 -5.32 25.32
N ALA A 236 18.08 -4.46 26.25
CA ALA A 236 18.70 -3.15 26.46
C ALA A 236 20.20 -3.25 26.85
N THR A 237 20.64 -4.38 27.42
CA THR A 237 22.05 -4.61 27.80
C THR A 237 22.92 -5.19 26.68
N LEU A 238 22.33 -5.68 25.59
CA LEU A 238 23.06 -6.39 24.52
C LEU A 238 23.76 -5.45 23.53
N HIS A 239 23.34 -4.19 23.44
CA HIS A 239 23.70 -3.33 22.31
C HIS A 239 24.47 -2.07 22.74
N GLY A 240 25.63 -1.87 22.11
CA GLY A 240 26.47 -0.69 22.30
C GLY A 240 26.14 0.45 21.32
N PRO A 241 26.83 1.60 21.40
CA PRO A 241 26.57 2.77 20.55
C PRO A 241 26.74 2.54 19.04
N ALA A 242 27.51 1.52 18.64
CA ALA A 242 27.78 1.14 17.26
C ALA A 242 26.94 -0.06 16.77
N ALA A 243 25.93 -0.49 17.55
CA ALA A 243 25.01 -1.53 17.12
C ALA A 243 24.15 -1.04 15.94
N SER A 244 23.66 -1.99 15.14
CA SER A 244 22.77 -1.70 14.03
C SER A 244 21.47 -1.06 14.50
N PRO A 245 20.88 -0.11 13.74
CA PRO A 245 19.60 0.50 14.11
C PRO A 245 18.46 -0.50 14.31
N SER A 246 18.44 -1.62 13.59
CA SER A 246 17.47 -2.71 13.80
C SER A 246 17.43 -3.22 15.24
N THR A 247 18.51 -3.07 16.02
CA THR A 247 18.55 -3.45 17.45
C THR A 247 17.66 -2.58 18.34
N LEU A 248 17.16 -1.44 17.84
CA LEU A 248 16.12 -0.63 18.49
C LEU A 248 14.73 -1.25 18.36
N LEU A 249 14.57 -2.26 17.50
CA LEU A 249 13.33 -2.96 17.25
C LEU A 249 13.49 -4.44 17.62
N PRO A 250 13.48 -4.79 18.91
CA PRO A 250 13.60 -6.18 19.32
C PRO A 250 12.33 -6.95 18.92
N LEU A 251 12.39 -7.63 17.78
CA LEU A 251 11.23 -8.22 17.09
C LEU A 251 10.44 -9.19 17.98
N VAL A 252 11.14 -10.03 18.75
CA VAL A 252 10.49 -11.02 19.63
C VAL A 252 9.64 -10.34 20.73
N PRO A 253 10.17 -9.41 21.56
CA PRO A 253 9.33 -8.62 22.48
C PRO A 253 8.16 -7.91 21.81
N ILE A 254 8.38 -7.27 20.65
CA ILE A 254 7.34 -6.52 19.94
C ILE A 254 6.24 -7.47 19.47
N ALA A 255 6.59 -8.62 18.87
CA ALA A 255 5.63 -9.61 18.41
C ALA A 255 4.85 -10.25 19.56
N LEU A 256 5.48 -10.53 20.71
CA LEU A 256 4.78 -11.02 21.90
C LEU A 256 3.77 -10.00 22.45
N ALA A 257 4.15 -8.72 22.48
CA ALA A 257 3.25 -7.63 22.85
C ALA A 257 2.08 -7.49 21.85
N ALA A 258 2.37 -7.58 20.55
CA ALA A 258 1.36 -7.58 19.50
C ALA A 258 0.37 -8.75 19.63
N LEU A 259 0.86 -9.97 19.89
CA LEU A 259 0.01 -11.14 20.12
C LEU A 259 -0.88 -10.97 21.35
N ALA A 260 -0.35 -10.44 22.46
CA ALA A 260 -1.13 -10.17 23.67
C ALA A 260 -2.22 -9.12 23.43
N TYR A 261 -1.91 -8.08 22.65
CA TYR A 261 -2.88 -7.07 22.23
C TYR A 261 -3.97 -7.67 21.33
N GLN A 262 -3.58 -8.40 20.27
CA GLN A 262 -4.49 -8.96 19.27
C GLN A 262 -5.39 -10.07 19.84
N ALA A 263 -4.85 -10.97 20.67
CA ALA A 263 -5.58 -12.13 21.17
C ALA A 263 -6.39 -11.84 22.44
N LEU A 264 -5.88 -11.01 23.34
CA LEU A 264 -6.44 -10.80 24.69
C LEU A 264 -6.77 -9.33 25.00
N GLY A 265 -6.51 -8.39 24.09
CA GLY A 265 -6.72 -6.96 24.32
C GLY A 265 -5.76 -6.36 25.35
N TRP A 266 -4.63 -7.00 25.61
CA TRP A 266 -3.67 -6.54 26.62
C TRP A 266 -2.72 -5.50 26.03
N ALA A 267 -2.88 -4.25 26.42
CA ALA A 267 -1.86 -3.23 26.21
C ALA A 267 -0.64 -3.51 27.13
N PRO A 268 0.60 -3.37 26.64
CA PRO A 268 1.79 -3.59 27.46
C PRO A 268 1.82 -2.70 28.70
N ALA A 269 2.14 -3.27 29.87
CA ALA A 269 2.27 -2.50 31.11
C ALA A 269 3.53 -1.62 31.13
N VAL A 270 4.59 -2.02 30.42
CA VAL A 270 5.86 -1.30 30.34
C VAL A 270 5.79 -0.23 29.26
N ARG A 271 6.19 1.00 29.60
CA ARG A 271 6.37 2.09 28.63
C ARG A 271 7.84 2.19 28.25
N THR A 272 8.14 1.93 26.98
CA THR A 272 9.50 1.95 26.45
C THR A 272 9.46 2.22 24.94
N ASP A 273 10.45 2.93 24.42
CA ASP A 273 10.58 3.20 22.98
C ASP A 273 10.95 1.94 22.18
N TYR A 274 11.39 0.87 22.86
CA TYR A 274 11.55 -0.48 22.28
C TYR A 274 10.22 -1.16 21.92
N LEU A 275 9.08 -0.59 22.31
CA LEU A 275 7.75 -1.09 22.01
C LEU A 275 6.92 -0.02 21.29
N PRO A 276 7.22 0.29 20.01
CA PRO A 276 6.43 1.24 19.23
C PRO A 276 4.96 0.84 19.20
N HIS A 277 4.06 1.75 19.62
CA HIS A 277 2.65 1.42 19.79
C HIS A 277 1.98 0.97 18.47
N THR A 278 2.38 1.56 17.34
CA THR A 278 1.82 1.20 16.04
C THR A 278 2.19 -0.19 15.56
N LEU A 279 3.39 -0.68 15.91
CA LEU A 279 3.80 -2.06 15.58
C LEU A 279 2.99 -3.08 16.38
N ILE A 280 2.68 -2.76 17.65
CA ILE A 280 1.86 -3.62 18.53
C ILE A 280 0.41 -3.68 18.05
N THR A 281 -0.14 -2.53 17.66
CA THR A 281 -1.55 -2.41 17.23
C THR A 281 -1.77 -2.72 15.75
N GLY A 282 -0.70 -2.95 14.97
CA GLY A 282 -0.81 -3.20 13.53
C GLY A 282 -1.24 -1.96 12.73
N PHE A 283 -0.84 -0.76 13.17
CA PHE A 283 -1.27 0.53 12.63
C PHE A 283 -2.79 0.68 12.66
N GLU A 284 -3.41 0.29 13.79
CA GLU A 284 -4.84 0.45 14.01
C GLU A 284 -5.22 1.93 13.84
N SER A 285 -6.22 2.18 13.01
CA SER A 285 -6.78 3.51 12.80
C SER A 285 -8.20 3.53 13.31
N SER A 286 -8.74 4.71 13.60
CA SER A 286 -10.15 4.88 13.99
C SER A 286 -11.17 4.50 12.89
N GLY A 287 -10.72 3.90 11.79
CA GLY A 287 -11.53 3.58 10.62
C GLY A 287 -11.94 4.80 9.81
N PRO A 288 -12.63 4.60 8.68
CA PRO A 288 -13.13 5.69 7.85
C PRO A 288 -14.14 6.53 8.64
N ARG A 289 -14.21 7.82 8.36
CA ARG A 289 -15.23 8.74 8.91
C ARG A 289 -16.65 8.32 8.53
N VAL A 290 -16.79 7.65 7.39
CA VAL A 290 -18.06 7.08 6.90
C VAL A 290 -17.81 5.87 6.00
N ALA A 291 -18.64 4.84 6.13
CA ALA A 291 -18.63 3.68 5.24
C ALA A 291 -19.43 3.94 3.95
N GLY A 292 -19.44 2.98 3.03
CA GLY A 292 -20.18 3.10 1.77
C GLY A 292 -21.68 3.35 2.00
N PHE A 293 -22.28 4.21 1.17
CA PHE A 293 -23.70 4.59 1.23
C PHE A 293 -24.13 5.23 2.57
N GLY A 294 -23.32 6.16 3.08
CA GLY A 294 -23.62 6.95 4.29
C GLY A 294 -23.70 6.16 5.60
N ARG A 295 -23.26 4.89 5.60
CA ARG A 295 -23.35 3.98 6.73
C ARG A 295 -22.24 4.24 7.75
N ASP A 296 -22.51 3.85 9.00
CA ASP A 296 -21.51 3.82 10.08
C ASP A 296 -20.76 5.15 10.25
N ARG A 297 -21.48 6.27 10.14
CA ARG A 297 -20.93 7.61 10.36
C ARG A 297 -20.35 7.71 11.76
N ARG A 298 -19.09 8.10 11.83
CA ARG A 298 -18.40 8.40 13.07
C ARG A 298 -18.94 9.69 13.69
N ALA A 299 -19.42 9.62 14.93
CA ALA A 299 -20.06 10.74 15.61
C ALA A 299 -19.11 11.94 15.81
N ASP A 300 -17.84 11.67 16.11
CA ASP A 300 -16.79 12.68 16.22
C ASP A 300 -16.49 13.37 14.88
N ALA A 301 -16.49 12.60 13.78
CA ALA A 301 -16.27 13.15 12.44
C ALA A 301 -17.43 14.04 11.97
N VAL A 302 -18.67 13.64 12.23
CA VAL A 302 -19.87 14.45 11.98
C VAL A 302 -19.81 15.75 12.80
N ALA A 303 -19.46 15.66 14.08
CA ALA A 303 -19.32 16.83 14.94
C ALA A 303 -18.22 17.80 14.43
N ALA A 304 -17.08 17.27 13.97
CA ALA A 304 -16.01 18.07 13.40
C ALA A 304 -16.45 18.82 12.13
N LEU A 305 -17.13 18.13 11.20
CA LEU A 305 -17.66 18.74 9.98
C LEU A 305 -18.77 19.77 10.24
N ALA A 306 -19.53 19.61 11.33
CA ALA A 306 -20.52 20.59 11.78
C ALA A 306 -19.86 21.83 12.40
N ALA A 307 -18.70 21.68 13.04
CA ALA A 307 -17.94 22.78 13.64
C ALA A 307 -17.23 23.65 12.60
N GLY A 308 -16.85 23.10 11.45
CA GLY A 308 -16.22 23.84 10.35
C GLY A 308 -15.77 22.92 9.21
N PRO A 309 -15.12 23.49 8.18
CA PRO A 309 -14.52 22.70 7.11
C PRO A 309 -13.45 21.75 7.65
N LEU A 310 -13.39 20.55 7.10
CA LEU A 310 -12.31 19.60 7.39
C LEU A 310 -11.06 20.00 6.61
N VAL A 311 -9.91 20.06 7.28
CA VAL A 311 -8.65 20.46 6.64
C VAL A 311 -7.80 19.22 6.35
N VAL A 312 -7.37 19.05 5.10
CA VAL A 312 -6.41 18.01 4.70
C VAL A 312 -5.19 18.67 4.08
N GLU A 313 -4.12 18.73 4.87
CA GLU A 313 -2.83 19.28 4.43
C GLU A 313 -2.19 18.43 3.35
N ARG A 314 -1.49 19.06 2.41
CA ARG A 314 -0.60 18.42 1.43
C ARG A 314 0.84 18.74 1.81
N PRO A 315 1.75 17.76 1.91
CA PRO A 315 3.17 18.04 2.09
C PRO A 315 3.70 18.98 1.00
N ALA A 316 4.61 19.88 1.37
CA ALA A 316 5.21 20.80 0.42
C ALA A 316 5.86 20.04 -0.74
N CYS A 317 5.54 20.46 -1.96
CA CYS A 317 5.99 19.82 -3.18
C CYS A 317 6.72 20.87 -4.03
N GLU A 318 8.04 20.93 -3.90
CA GLU A 318 8.88 21.79 -4.72
C GLU A 318 9.24 21.06 -6.01
N ARG A 319 8.49 21.35 -7.07
CA ARG A 319 8.76 20.79 -8.40
C ARG A 319 8.77 21.88 -9.45
N THR A 320 9.79 21.85 -10.30
CA THR A 320 9.84 22.66 -11.51
C THR A 320 9.73 21.75 -12.73
N VAL A 321 8.81 22.03 -13.65
CA VAL A 321 8.79 21.33 -14.93
C VAL A 321 9.98 21.80 -15.77
N PRO A 322 10.90 20.91 -16.18
CA PRO A 322 12.02 21.31 -17.02
C PRO A 322 11.51 21.90 -18.34
N PRO A 323 12.03 23.05 -18.83
CA PRO A 323 11.55 23.68 -20.06
C PRO A 323 11.59 22.76 -21.29
N GLN A 324 12.57 21.84 -21.33
CA GLN A 324 12.69 20.83 -22.37
C GLN A 324 11.52 19.84 -22.41
N VAL A 325 10.92 19.51 -21.25
CA VAL A 325 9.75 18.63 -21.17
C VAL A 325 8.51 19.38 -21.67
N VAL A 326 8.37 20.65 -21.30
CA VAL A 326 7.28 21.51 -21.83
C VAL A 326 7.36 21.59 -23.35
N ALA A 327 8.55 21.90 -23.91
CA ALA A 327 8.76 21.99 -25.34
C ALA A 327 8.49 20.66 -26.07
N LEU A 328 8.85 19.52 -25.46
CA LEU A 328 8.55 18.19 -26.00
C LEU A 328 7.03 17.97 -26.09
N TYR A 329 6.30 18.28 -25.03
CA TYR A 329 4.84 18.10 -24.99
C TYR A 329 4.11 19.06 -25.93
N GLU A 330 4.56 20.30 -26.06
CA GLU A 330 4.05 21.25 -27.06
C GLU A 330 4.28 20.75 -28.49
N LYS A 331 5.46 20.18 -28.76
CA LYS A 331 5.75 19.54 -30.05
C LYS A 331 4.81 18.36 -30.33
N GLN A 332 4.56 17.51 -29.34
CA GLN A 332 3.65 16.36 -29.47
C GLN A 332 2.21 16.80 -29.72
N VAL A 333 1.74 17.88 -29.09
CA VAL A 333 0.45 18.51 -29.40
C VAL A 333 0.40 18.97 -30.85
N GLN A 334 1.45 19.64 -31.33
CA GLN A 334 1.50 20.11 -32.72
C GLN A 334 1.50 18.94 -33.71
N GLU A 335 2.27 17.89 -33.44
CA GLU A 335 2.31 16.65 -34.23
C GLU A 335 0.98 15.89 -34.23
N ALA A 336 0.22 15.95 -33.14
CA ALA A 336 -1.09 15.31 -33.06
C ALA A 336 -2.15 15.98 -33.94
N PHE A 337 -1.98 17.27 -34.26
CA PHE A 337 -2.98 18.09 -34.96
C PHE A 337 -2.53 18.57 -36.34
N THR A 338 -1.32 18.22 -36.79
CA THR A 338 -0.80 18.60 -38.11
C THR A 338 -0.74 17.36 -38.99
N ALA A 339 -1.59 17.33 -40.02
CA ALA A 339 -1.54 16.26 -41.02
C ALA A 339 -0.30 16.44 -41.91
N VAL A 340 0.35 15.32 -42.25
CA VAL A 340 1.37 15.27 -43.32
C VAL A 340 0.64 14.95 -44.62
N ASP A 341 1.03 15.59 -45.72
CA ASP A 341 0.36 15.42 -47.02
C ASP A 341 0.23 13.94 -47.40
N GLY A 342 -1.01 13.46 -47.50
CA GLY A 342 -1.34 12.08 -47.88
C GLY A 342 -1.47 11.08 -46.73
N GLU A 343 -1.24 11.47 -45.48
CA GLU A 343 -1.33 10.60 -44.30
C GLU A 343 -2.49 10.99 -43.37
N SER A 344 -3.22 10.01 -42.85
CA SER A 344 -4.23 10.22 -41.80
C SER A 344 -3.54 10.50 -40.45
N LEU A 345 -4.18 11.29 -39.60
CA LEU A 345 -3.68 11.50 -38.24
C LEU A 345 -3.77 10.20 -37.42
N ASP A 346 -2.75 9.98 -36.60
CA ASP A 346 -2.64 8.84 -35.71
C ASP A 346 -3.54 9.03 -34.46
N VAL A 347 -4.52 8.15 -34.27
CA VAL A 347 -5.45 8.20 -33.13
C VAL A 347 -4.73 8.05 -31.78
N TRP A 348 -3.66 7.25 -31.72
CA TRP A 348 -2.89 7.06 -30.48
C TRP A 348 -2.28 8.36 -29.95
N ARG A 349 -2.02 9.35 -30.82
CA ARG A 349 -1.48 10.65 -30.41
C ARG A 349 -2.45 11.44 -29.54
N LEU A 350 -3.76 11.25 -29.70
CA LEU A 350 -4.77 11.90 -28.82
C LEU A 350 -4.64 11.39 -27.37
N SER A 351 -4.38 10.09 -27.19
CA SER A 351 -4.13 9.52 -25.87
C SER A 351 -2.83 10.07 -25.26
N SER A 352 -1.79 10.28 -26.06
CA SER A 352 -0.53 10.89 -25.61
C SER A 352 -0.75 12.35 -25.20
N VAL A 353 -1.40 13.16 -26.04
CA VAL A 353 -1.74 14.56 -25.73
C VAL A 353 -2.49 14.65 -24.42
N MET A 354 -3.52 13.83 -24.20
CA MET A 354 -4.26 13.82 -22.93
C MET A 354 -3.34 13.53 -21.74
N GLY A 355 -2.45 12.53 -21.84
CA GLY A 355 -1.50 12.18 -20.79
C GLY A 355 -0.41 13.25 -20.54
N ASP A 356 0.03 13.95 -21.58
CA ASP A 356 1.02 15.01 -21.44
C ASP A 356 0.41 16.27 -20.79
N GLN A 357 -0.82 16.62 -21.18
CA GLN A 357 -1.57 17.70 -20.55
C GLN A 357 -1.91 17.42 -19.09
N GLU A 358 -2.23 16.17 -18.75
CA GLU A 358 -2.38 15.71 -17.36
C GLU A 358 -1.12 15.98 -16.54
N ARG A 359 0.04 15.54 -17.02
CA ARG A 359 1.32 15.70 -16.31
C ARG A 359 1.66 17.18 -16.13
N LEU A 360 1.47 18.01 -17.15
CA LEU A 360 1.66 19.46 -17.03
C LEU A 360 0.70 20.10 -16.03
N PHE A 361 -0.56 19.68 -16.00
CA PHE A 361 -1.53 20.17 -15.01
C PHE A 361 -1.07 19.83 -13.59
N LYS A 362 -0.74 18.56 -13.35
CA LYS A 362 -0.31 18.02 -12.05
C LYS A 362 1.00 18.64 -11.56
N TRP A 363 2.01 18.76 -12.41
CA TRP A 363 3.28 19.40 -12.03
C TRP A 363 3.14 20.90 -11.73
N ARG A 364 2.27 21.61 -12.45
CA ARG A 364 2.02 23.04 -12.19
C ARG A 364 1.12 23.28 -10.98
N ALA A 365 0.53 22.24 -10.40
CA ALA A 365 -0.30 22.34 -9.19
C ALA A 365 0.57 22.54 -7.93
N GLU A 366 1.31 23.65 -7.92
CA GLU A 366 2.12 24.15 -6.81
C GLU A 366 1.27 24.44 -5.57
N ASP A 367 1.93 24.79 -4.47
CA ASP A 367 1.36 25.03 -3.13
C ASP A 367 0.39 26.21 -3.01
N SER A 368 0.16 26.96 -4.07
CA SER A 368 -0.69 28.15 -4.01
C SER A 368 -2.19 27.87 -3.89
N GLY A 369 -2.64 26.61 -3.97
CA GLY A 369 -4.08 26.25 -3.95
C GLY A 369 -4.91 26.90 -5.07
N HIS A 370 -4.26 27.61 -5.99
CA HIS A 370 -4.84 28.39 -7.07
C HIS A 370 -4.38 27.86 -8.42
N VAL A 371 -5.32 27.75 -9.34
CA VAL A 371 -5.06 27.30 -10.73
C VAL A 371 -4.85 28.50 -11.63
N THR A 372 -3.74 28.48 -12.37
CA THR A 372 -3.39 29.46 -13.41
C THR A 372 -4.19 29.23 -14.70
N ASP A 373 -4.30 30.25 -15.55
CA ASP A 373 -4.97 30.12 -16.87
C ASP A 373 -4.34 29.02 -17.74
N LEU A 374 -3.03 28.81 -17.63
CA LEU A 374 -2.30 27.74 -18.32
C LEU A 374 -2.72 26.35 -17.83
N GLN A 375 -2.94 26.16 -16.53
CA GLN A 375 -3.44 24.90 -16.00
C GLN A 375 -4.89 24.63 -16.43
N PHE A 376 -5.74 25.66 -16.47
CA PHE A 376 -7.08 25.55 -17.05
C PHE A 376 -7.03 25.16 -18.53
N ALA A 377 -6.10 25.72 -19.31
CA ALA A 377 -5.91 25.36 -20.72
C ALA A 377 -5.52 23.88 -20.88
N ASN A 378 -4.58 23.39 -20.05
CA ASN A 378 -4.20 21.97 -20.04
C ASN A 378 -5.41 21.06 -19.78
N LEU A 379 -6.23 21.37 -18.77
CA LEU A 379 -7.43 20.59 -18.43
C LEU A 379 -8.43 20.53 -19.59
N LYS A 380 -8.70 21.68 -20.24
CA LYS A 380 -9.61 21.75 -21.40
C LYS A 380 -9.09 20.97 -22.59
N LEU A 381 -7.79 21.08 -22.89
CA LEU A 381 -7.19 20.34 -23.99
C LEU A 381 -7.19 18.83 -23.73
N ALA A 382 -6.89 18.40 -22.51
CA ALA A 382 -6.96 16.99 -22.10
C ALA A 382 -8.40 16.44 -22.23
N SER A 383 -9.38 17.19 -21.72
CA SER A 383 -10.82 16.86 -21.82
C SER A 383 -11.25 16.64 -23.27
N ARG A 384 -10.94 17.60 -24.16
CA ARG A 384 -11.29 17.53 -25.58
C ARG A 384 -10.56 16.42 -26.33
N ALA A 385 -9.28 16.19 -26.04
CA ALA A 385 -8.52 15.11 -26.65
C ALA A 385 -9.08 13.73 -26.26
N GLY A 386 -9.44 13.56 -24.98
CA GLY A 386 -10.13 12.35 -24.49
C GLY A 386 -11.50 12.16 -25.15
N ALA A 387 -12.31 13.21 -25.22
CA ALA A 387 -13.62 13.17 -25.87
C ALA A 387 -13.50 12.81 -27.37
N ALA A 388 -12.55 13.42 -28.08
CA ALA A 388 -12.27 13.13 -29.47
C ALA A 388 -11.87 11.66 -29.67
N LEU A 389 -10.99 11.13 -28.82
CA LEU A 389 -10.57 9.72 -28.87
C LEU A 389 -11.77 8.77 -28.78
N PHE A 390 -12.68 8.98 -27.83
CA PHE A 390 -13.86 8.11 -27.68
C PHE A 390 -14.95 8.38 -28.72
N HIS A 391 -15.03 9.59 -29.28
CA HIS A 391 -15.88 9.85 -30.44
C HIS A 391 -15.38 9.07 -31.66
N ILE A 392 -14.08 9.07 -31.93
CA ILE A 392 -13.48 8.26 -33.02
C ILE A 392 -13.76 6.76 -32.80
N ALA A 393 -13.67 6.28 -31.56
CA ALA A 393 -13.97 4.88 -31.23
C ALA A 393 -15.45 4.50 -31.44
N LEU A 394 -16.38 5.45 -31.27
CA LEU A 394 -17.82 5.25 -31.54
C LEU A 394 -18.13 5.13 -33.04
N ALA A 395 -17.34 5.79 -33.90
CA ALA A 395 -17.52 5.73 -35.34
C ALA A 395 -17.28 4.31 -35.88
N GLU A 396 -17.82 4.04 -37.06
CA GLU A 396 -17.65 2.74 -37.72
C GLU A 396 -16.18 2.55 -38.12
N PRO A 397 -15.50 1.48 -37.69
CA PRO A 397 -14.08 1.26 -38.00
C PRO A 397 -13.79 1.33 -39.50
N GLY A 398 -12.74 2.06 -39.87
CA GLY A 398 -12.32 2.26 -41.25
C GLY A 398 -12.96 3.46 -41.97
N THR A 399 -13.96 4.11 -41.37
CA THR A 399 -14.55 5.36 -41.88
C THR A 399 -13.74 6.59 -41.42
N GLU A 400 -14.02 7.77 -41.99
CA GLU A 400 -13.48 9.03 -41.48
C GLU A 400 -14.36 9.57 -40.34
N ALA A 401 -13.74 9.89 -39.22
CA ALA A 401 -14.37 10.56 -38.08
C ALA A 401 -13.87 12.01 -38.00
N GLU A 402 -14.80 12.97 -38.03
CA GLU A 402 -14.49 14.39 -37.83
C GLU A 402 -14.64 14.76 -36.36
N VAL A 403 -13.59 15.35 -35.78
CA VAL A 403 -13.57 15.81 -34.38
C VAL A 403 -13.06 17.24 -34.32
N THR A 404 -13.56 18.02 -33.36
CA THR A 404 -13.05 19.37 -33.11
C THR A 404 -12.25 19.38 -31.82
N VAL A 405 -10.95 19.66 -31.91
CA VAL A 405 -10.09 19.81 -30.74
C VAL A 405 -9.47 21.19 -30.77
N ASP A 406 -9.71 21.96 -29.70
CA ASP A 406 -9.22 23.33 -29.55
C ASP A 406 -9.52 24.25 -30.75
N GLY A 407 -10.74 24.15 -31.28
CA GLY A 407 -11.21 24.94 -32.42
C GLY A 407 -10.69 24.46 -33.78
N ARG A 408 -9.91 23.39 -33.84
CA ARG A 408 -9.41 22.77 -35.08
C ARG A 408 -10.31 21.61 -35.48
N ALA A 409 -10.85 21.63 -36.69
CA ALA A 409 -11.52 20.48 -37.27
C ALA A 409 -10.47 19.49 -37.79
N LEU A 410 -10.46 18.29 -37.22
CA LEU A 410 -9.49 17.24 -37.49
C LEU A 410 -10.20 16.00 -38.04
N ARG A 411 -9.55 15.30 -38.96
CA ARG A 411 -10.03 14.04 -39.53
C ARG A 411 -9.13 12.90 -39.11
N TYR A 412 -9.72 11.90 -38.48
CA TYR A 412 -9.05 10.66 -38.11
C TYR A 412 -9.71 9.49 -38.81
N ARG A 413 -8.93 8.45 -39.08
CA ARG A 413 -9.50 7.16 -39.47
C ARG A 413 -10.08 6.50 -38.22
N ALA A 414 -11.37 6.20 -38.25
CA ALA A 414 -12.06 5.53 -37.15
C ALA A 414 -11.44 4.16 -36.90
N GLU A 415 -11.09 3.90 -35.64
CA GLU A 415 -10.58 2.63 -35.18
C GLU A 415 -11.08 2.34 -33.76
N ARG A 416 -11.22 1.05 -33.45
CA ARG A 416 -11.43 0.57 -32.07
C ARG A 416 -10.11 0.05 -31.55
N GLY A 417 -9.18 0.98 -31.34
CA GLY A 417 -7.82 0.66 -30.90
C GLY A 417 -7.70 0.50 -29.38
N GLU A 418 -6.63 -0.16 -28.95
CA GLU A 418 -6.29 -0.39 -27.53
C GLU A 418 -6.13 0.92 -26.72
N LYS A 419 -5.92 2.05 -27.39
CA LYS A 419 -5.76 3.35 -26.73
C LYS A 419 -7.05 3.86 -26.09
N ALA A 420 -8.21 3.46 -26.59
CA ALA A 420 -9.51 3.72 -25.97
C ALA A 420 -9.88 2.63 -24.95
N CYS A 421 -8.96 2.28 -24.05
CA CYS A 421 -9.18 1.28 -22.98
C CYS A 421 -9.82 1.89 -21.72
N ALA A 422 -10.17 1.03 -20.76
CA ALA A 422 -10.82 1.42 -19.51
C ALA A 422 -10.04 2.47 -18.68
N GLY A 423 -8.71 2.38 -18.63
CA GLY A 423 -7.87 3.36 -17.93
C GLY A 423 -7.94 4.75 -18.57
N THR A 424 -7.84 4.81 -19.91
CA THR A 424 -8.01 6.03 -20.69
C THR A 424 -9.42 6.60 -20.55
N TRP A 425 -10.44 5.75 -20.50
CA TRP A 425 -11.84 6.15 -20.30
C TRP A 425 -12.03 6.86 -18.96
N LEU A 426 -11.51 6.29 -17.87
CA LEU A 426 -11.61 6.89 -16.54
C LEU A 426 -10.95 8.27 -16.51
N LYS A 427 -9.73 8.38 -17.07
CA LYS A 427 -8.98 9.63 -17.17
C LYS A 427 -9.72 10.71 -17.97
N ALA A 428 -10.23 10.35 -19.16
CA ALA A 428 -11.02 11.27 -19.98
C ALA A 428 -12.31 11.71 -19.26
N THR A 429 -12.96 10.78 -18.54
CA THR A 429 -14.16 11.06 -17.74
C THR A 429 -13.85 12.02 -16.60
N ALA A 430 -12.73 11.82 -15.90
CA ALA A 430 -12.27 12.73 -14.86
C ALA A 430 -12.06 14.15 -15.42
N PHE A 431 -11.40 14.31 -16.57
CA PHE A 431 -11.25 15.63 -17.19
C PHE A 431 -12.58 16.26 -17.58
N ALA A 432 -13.49 15.52 -18.21
CA ALA A 432 -14.81 16.03 -18.59
C ALA A 432 -15.64 16.45 -17.37
N LEU A 433 -15.54 15.71 -16.26
CA LEU A 433 -16.16 16.07 -14.99
C LEU A 433 -15.47 17.26 -14.31
N ILE A 434 -14.16 17.44 -14.44
CA ILE A 434 -13.45 18.61 -13.90
C ILE A 434 -13.80 19.87 -14.71
N THR A 435 -13.82 19.80 -16.05
CA THR A 435 -14.13 20.95 -16.92
C THR A 435 -15.62 21.27 -16.96
N GLY A 436 -16.48 20.24 -16.83
CA GLY A 436 -17.93 20.38 -16.89
C GLY A 436 -18.49 20.47 -18.31
N ALA A 437 -17.66 20.24 -19.34
CA ALA A 437 -18.07 20.25 -20.73
C ALA A 437 -18.93 19.03 -21.04
N ARG A 438 -20.23 19.23 -21.27
CA ARG A 438 -21.18 18.13 -21.54
C ARG A 438 -20.90 17.45 -22.86
N GLU A 439 -20.45 18.23 -23.85
CA GLU A 439 -19.98 17.78 -25.15
C GLU A 439 -18.80 16.81 -25.04
N ASP A 440 -17.88 17.06 -24.09
CA ASP A 440 -16.74 16.18 -23.87
C ASP A 440 -17.14 14.90 -23.13
N LEU A 441 -18.13 14.98 -22.23
CA LEU A 441 -18.64 13.84 -21.46
C LEU A 441 -19.49 12.88 -22.30
N ALA A 442 -20.23 13.38 -23.30
CA ALA A 442 -21.17 12.60 -24.10
C ALA A 442 -20.57 11.33 -24.74
N PRO A 443 -19.45 11.36 -25.48
CA PRO A 443 -18.88 10.15 -26.08
C PRO A 443 -18.41 9.12 -25.03
N LEU A 444 -18.03 9.57 -23.84
CA LEU A 444 -17.59 8.72 -22.74
C LEU A 444 -18.77 7.95 -22.13
N VAL A 445 -19.92 8.61 -21.97
CA VAL A 445 -21.16 7.97 -21.50
C VAL A 445 -21.69 6.96 -22.51
N LEU A 446 -21.53 7.22 -23.82
CA LEU A 446 -21.98 6.32 -24.88
C LEU A 446 -21.11 5.05 -24.99
N THR A 447 -19.79 5.19 -24.82
CA THR A 447 -18.84 4.06 -24.90
C THR A 447 -18.81 3.24 -23.62
N GLY A 448 -18.44 3.85 -22.49
CA GLY A 448 -18.14 3.14 -21.25
C GLY A 448 -16.74 2.51 -21.21
N PRO A 449 -16.32 2.03 -20.03
CA PRO A 449 -14.95 1.54 -19.80
C PRO A 449 -14.62 0.24 -20.53
N ALA A 450 -15.61 -0.61 -20.80
CA ALA A 450 -15.44 -1.93 -21.43
C ALA A 450 -15.78 -1.93 -22.93
N PHE A 451 -15.90 -0.76 -23.57
CA PHE A 451 -16.39 -0.63 -24.95
C PHE A 451 -15.52 -1.34 -25.99
N THR A 452 -14.19 -1.15 -25.86
CA THR A 452 -13.21 -1.70 -26.80
C THR A 452 -12.78 -3.11 -26.42
N GLN A 453 -12.66 -3.38 -25.12
CA GLN A 453 -12.26 -4.66 -24.57
C GLN A 453 -12.71 -4.79 -23.10
N PRO A 454 -12.83 -6.02 -22.56
CA PRO A 454 -13.11 -6.23 -21.15
C PRO A 454 -12.05 -5.58 -20.25
N ASP A 455 -12.49 -5.03 -19.12
CA ASP A 455 -11.59 -4.47 -18.11
C ASP A 455 -11.14 -5.57 -17.14
N GLY A 456 -9.93 -6.10 -17.34
CA GLY A 456 -9.32 -7.11 -16.46
C GLY A 456 -8.64 -6.54 -15.22
N SER A 457 -8.71 -5.23 -14.97
CA SER A 457 -8.02 -4.62 -13.84
C SER A 457 -8.80 -4.75 -12.53
N ALA A 458 -8.09 -4.56 -11.41
CA ALA A 458 -8.67 -4.49 -10.06
C ALA A 458 -9.66 -3.33 -9.86
N PHE A 459 -9.74 -2.40 -10.82
CA PHE A 459 -10.58 -1.20 -10.76
C PHE A 459 -11.81 -1.27 -11.66
N SER A 460 -12.06 -2.42 -12.29
CA SER A 460 -13.18 -2.63 -13.20
C SER A 460 -14.54 -2.27 -12.59
N ALA A 461 -14.83 -2.73 -11.37
CA ALA A 461 -16.12 -2.46 -10.74
C ALA A 461 -16.31 -0.97 -10.41
N TYR A 462 -15.23 -0.26 -10.05
CA TYR A 462 -15.30 1.20 -9.83
C TYR A 462 -15.65 1.94 -11.12
N ARG A 463 -15.01 1.58 -12.25
CA ARG A 463 -15.30 2.20 -13.54
C ARG A 463 -16.71 1.88 -14.04
N GLU A 464 -17.17 0.64 -13.86
CA GLU A 464 -18.55 0.23 -14.13
C GLU A 464 -19.55 1.05 -13.28
N ALA A 465 -19.26 1.24 -11.99
CA ALA A 465 -20.10 2.02 -11.09
C ALA A 465 -20.19 3.49 -11.51
N LEU A 466 -19.07 4.11 -11.85
CA LEU A 466 -19.03 5.49 -12.35
C LEU A 466 -19.81 5.61 -13.67
N HIS A 467 -19.65 4.66 -14.59
CA HIS A 467 -20.37 4.67 -15.86
C HIS A 467 -21.88 4.51 -15.68
N ALA A 468 -22.31 3.58 -14.82
CA ALA A 468 -23.71 3.37 -14.49
C ALA A 468 -24.35 4.63 -13.91
N TYR A 469 -23.64 5.29 -12.97
CA TYR A 469 -24.07 6.56 -12.38
C TYR A 469 -24.23 7.65 -13.43
N LEU A 470 -23.25 7.82 -14.33
CA LEU A 470 -23.31 8.84 -15.38
C LEU A 470 -24.38 8.56 -16.44
N LYS A 471 -24.74 7.30 -16.67
CA LYS A 471 -25.85 6.90 -17.54
C LYS A 471 -27.23 7.09 -16.90
N GLY A 472 -27.30 7.34 -15.60
CA GLY A 472 -28.58 7.37 -14.87
C GLY A 472 -29.28 6.01 -14.79
N ILE A 473 -28.53 4.92 -14.90
CA ILE A 473 -29.00 3.56 -14.59
C ILE A 473 -28.59 3.22 -13.15
N ASP A 474 -29.20 2.20 -12.55
CA ASP A 474 -28.90 1.79 -11.18
C ASP A 474 -27.40 1.44 -11.00
N PRO A 475 -26.63 2.26 -10.26
CA PRO A 475 -25.20 2.02 -10.06
C PRO A 475 -24.91 1.22 -8.78
N GLU A 476 -25.91 1.00 -7.90
CA GLU A 476 -25.71 0.41 -6.58
C GLU A 476 -25.03 -0.98 -6.62
N PRO A 477 -25.40 -1.92 -7.53
CA PRO A 477 -24.74 -3.22 -7.61
C PRO A 477 -23.26 -3.13 -8.00
N ALA A 478 -22.90 -2.18 -8.86
CA ALA A 478 -21.52 -1.97 -9.28
C ALA A 478 -20.71 -1.28 -8.17
N VAL A 479 -21.29 -0.31 -7.46
CA VAL A 479 -20.65 0.33 -6.30
C VAL A 479 -20.38 -0.68 -5.19
N LYS A 480 -21.32 -1.57 -4.87
CA LYS A 480 -21.11 -2.65 -3.87
C LYS A 480 -19.93 -3.54 -4.25
N ARG A 481 -19.82 -3.93 -5.52
CA ARG A 481 -18.66 -4.69 -6.03
C ARG A 481 -17.37 -3.88 -5.92
N ALA A 482 -17.39 -2.59 -6.24
CA ALA A 482 -16.24 -1.71 -6.11
C ALA A 482 -15.74 -1.63 -4.66
N LEU A 483 -16.64 -1.44 -3.68
CA LEU A 483 -16.29 -1.42 -2.26
C LEU A 483 -15.65 -2.74 -1.80
N GLN A 484 -16.18 -3.89 -2.27
CA GLN A 484 -15.60 -5.21 -1.97
C GLN A 484 -14.22 -5.41 -2.61
N GLN A 485 -14.00 -4.91 -3.83
CA GLN A 485 -12.70 -4.98 -4.51
C GLN A 485 -11.66 -4.10 -3.80
N VAL A 486 -12.06 -2.88 -3.39
CA VAL A 486 -11.21 -1.99 -2.60
C VAL A 486 -10.75 -2.67 -1.32
N GLU A 487 -11.65 -3.33 -0.59
CA GLU A 487 -11.30 -4.06 0.63
C GLU A 487 -10.26 -5.17 0.37
N LYS A 488 -10.43 -5.93 -0.70
CA LYS A 488 -9.50 -7.01 -1.09
C LYS A 488 -8.15 -6.49 -1.59
N ALA A 489 -8.11 -5.27 -2.12
CA ALA A 489 -6.93 -4.68 -2.73
C ALA A 489 -6.11 -3.79 -1.76
N LYS A 490 -6.51 -3.69 -0.48
CA LYS A 490 -5.84 -2.84 0.53
C LYS A 490 -4.33 -3.03 0.62
N ASP A 491 -3.84 -4.26 0.42
CA ASP A 491 -2.42 -4.62 0.51
C ASP A 491 -1.72 -4.71 -0.85
N TRP A 492 -2.37 -4.35 -1.96
CA TRP A 492 -1.81 -4.58 -3.31
C TRP A 492 -0.81 -3.49 -3.73
N GLY A 493 -0.73 -2.38 -3.00
CA GLY A 493 0.32 -1.39 -3.19
C GLY A 493 0.10 -0.38 -4.30
N PHE A 494 -1.16 -0.15 -4.68
CA PHE A 494 -1.54 0.89 -5.63
C PHE A 494 -2.52 1.85 -4.98
N ALA A 495 -2.55 3.09 -5.46
CA ALA A 495 -3.57 4.05 -5.08
C ALA A 495 -4.97 3.51 -5.43
N ILE A 496 -5.80 3.35 -4.39
CA ILE A 496 -7.13 2.75 -4.54
C ILE A 496 -8.12 3.81 -5.04
N PRO A 497 -9.01 3.48 -6.01
CA PRO A 497 -10.02 4.42 -6.48
C PRO A 497 -10.99 4.80 -5.35
N PRO A 498 -11.54 6.03 -5.35
CA PRO A 498 -12.36 6.55 -4.25
C PRO A 498 -13.80 6.00 -4.28
N ALA A 499 -13.96 4.68 -4.15
CA ALA A 499 -15.25 3.99 -4.24
C ALA A 499 -16.25 4.42 -3.14
N VAL A 500 -15.76 4.67 -1.93
CA VAL A 500 -16.58 5.21 -0.82
C VAL A 500 -17.12 6.58 -1.19
N LEU A 501 -16.28 7.47 -1.74
CA LEU A 501 -16.69 8.80 -2.19
C LEU A 501 -17.77 8.74 -3.28
N LEU A 502 -17.57 7.88 -4.29
CA LEU A 502 -18.57 7.65 -5.35
C LEU A 502 -19.90 7.12 -4.78
N SER A 503 -19.86 6.24 -3.77
CA SER A 503 -21.08 5.72 -3.14
C SER A 503 -21.94 6.81 -2.50
N GLN A 504 -21.34 7.89 -1.99
CA GLN A 504 -22.08 9.01 -1.40
C GLN A 504 -22.77 9.87 -2.46
N LEU A 505 -22.18 9.99 -3.66
CA LEU A 505 -22.84 10.63 -4.81
C LEU A 505 -24.06 9.83 -5.30
N VAL A 506 -23.96 8.51 -5.25
CA VAL A 506 -25.06 7.60 -5.59
C VAL A 506 -26.19 7.70 -4.57
N GLU A 507 -25.86 7.69 -3.28
CA GLU A 507 -26.83 7.84 -2.19
C GLU A 507 -27.47 9.24 -2.17
N GLY A 508 -26.74 10.25 -2.64
CA GLY A 508 -27.20 11.64 -2.58
C GLY A 508 -26.97 12.30 -1.22
N ASP A 509 -26.03 11.78 -0.41
CA ASP A 509 -25.73 12.28 0.93
C ASP A 509 -24.53 13.24 0.92
N GLU A 510 -24.81 14.55 0.96
CA GLU A 510 -23.79 15.60 0.96
C GLU A 510 -22.91 15.61 2.22
N GLU A 511 -23.46 15.26 3.38
CA GLU A 511 -22.68 15.22 4.63
C GLU A 511 -21.67 14.06 4.57
N SER A 512 -22.15 12.87 4.23
CA SER A 512 -21.29 11.70 4.06
C SER A 512 -20.28 11.88 2.91
N PHE A 513 -20.65 12.59 1.84
CA PHE A 513 -19.70 12.92 0.76
C PHE A 513 -18.51 13.73 1.27
N ASN A 514 -18.74 14.74 2.11
CA ASN A 514 -17.65 15.55 2.67
C ASN A 514 -16.75 14.75 3.62
N LEU A 515 -17.32 13.85 4.43
CA LEU A 515 -16.56 12.93 5.28
C LEU A 515 -15.67 11.99 4.44
N ALA A 516 -16.27 11.35 3.42
CA ALA A 516 -15.55 10.44 2.52
C ALA A 516 -14.50 11.17 1.66
N LEU A 517 -14.72 12.45 1.35
CA LEU A 517 -13.77 13.27 0.60
C LEU A 517 -12.50 13.52 1.42
N ALA A 518 -12.64 13.84 2.71
CA ALA A 518 -11.51 13.98 3.61
C ALA A 518 -10.70 12.67 3.72
N ASP A 519 -11.37 11.54 3.92
CA ASP A 519 -10.72 10.21 3.98
C ASP A 519 -9.97 9.89 2.69
N ALA A 520 -10.58 10.17 1.53
CA ALA A 520 -9.96 9.89 0.23
C ALA A 520 -8.69 10.74 0.00
N LEU A 521 -8.69 12.01 0.43
CA LEU A 521 -7.53 12.89 0.35
C LEU A 521 -6.42 12.48 1.33
N GLU A 522 -6.77 12.08 2.55
CA GLU A 522 -5.80 11.57 3.52
C GLU A 522 -5.16 10.26 3.06
N ALA A 523 -5.95 9.34 2.46
CA ALA A 523 -5.44 8.11 1.86
C ALA A 523 -4.50 8.41 0.68
N HIS A 524 -4.85 9.38 -0.17
CA HIS A 524 -3.97 9.86 -1.25
C HIS A 524 -2.65 10.40 -0.69
N ARG A 525 -2.72 11.27 0.33
CA ARG A 525 -1.52 11.80 1.00
C ARG A 525 -0.64 10.70 1.56
N ALA A 526 -1.23 9.76 2.30
CA ALA A 526 -0.48 8.67 2.93
C ALA A 526 0.24 7.80 1.89
N TYR A 527 -0.41 7.50 0.75
CA TYR A 527 0.20 6.74 -0.33
C TYR A 527 1.44 7.42 -0.93
N TYR A 528 1.38 8.74 -1.12
CA TYR A 528 2.47 9.54 -1.73
C TYR A 528 3.54 10.00 -0.73
N GLN A 529 3.35 9.76 0.57
CA GLN A 529 4.38 10.00 1.60
C GLN A 529 5.40 8.85 1.74
N VAL A 530 5.26 7.81 0.92
CA VAL A 530 6.11 6.62 0.96
C VAL A 530 7.18 6.69 -0.13
N ALA A 531 8.43 6.40 0.24
CA ALA A 531 9.55 6.27 -0.70
C ALA A 531 9.69 7.49 -1.63
N ASP A 532 9.96 7.26 -2.92
CA ASP A 532 10.11 8.27 -3.98
C ASP A 532 8.77 8.61 -4.65
N ARG A 533 7.63 8.11 -4.14
CA ARG A 533 6.30 8.40 -4.72
C ARG A 533 6.01 9.89 -4.67
N ALA A 534 6.58 10.60 -3.69
CA ALA A 534 6.56 12.05 -3.58
C ALA A 534 7.25 12.78 -4.76
N ASP A 535 7.84 12.09 -5.74
CA ASP A 535 8.35 12.65 -7.01
C ASP A 535 7.38 12.44 -8.19
N ASP A 536 6.38 11.56 -8.04
CA ASP A 536 5.38 11.30 -9.07
C ASP A 536 4.41 12.49 -9.23
N PRO A 537 4.15 13.00 -10.45
CA PRO A 537 3.18 14.09 -10.68
C PRO A 537 1.84 13.90 -9.95
N ASP A 538 1.36 12.66 -9.83
CA ASP A 538 0.10 12.32 -9.21
C ASP A 538 0.05 12.64 -7.71
N ALA A 539 1.20 12.77 -7.07
CA ALA A 539 1.31 13.25 -5.68
C ALA A 539 0.68 14.64 -5.48
N SER A 540 0.61 15.48 -6.52
CA SER A 540 0.08 16.85 -6.38
C SER A 540 -1.44 16.89 -6.33
N VAL A 541 -2.13 16.04 -7.10
CA VAL A 541 -3.59 16.02 -7.28
C VAL A 541 -4.06 14.64 -7.73
N ASN A 542 -5.08 14.09 -7.06
CA ASN A 542 -5.83 12.94 -7.54
C ASN A 542 -6.97 13.39 -8.48
N LEU A 543 -6.93 13.00 -9.75
CA LEU A 543 -7.93 13.43 -10.73
C LEU A 543 -9.33 12.90 -10.43
N ASP A 544 -9.46 11.67 -9.94
CA ASP A 544 -10.76 11.07 -9.67
C ASP A 544 -11.44 11.77 -8.48
N ILE A 545 -10.69 12.01 -7.39
CA ILE A 545 -11.21 12.75 -6.23
C ILE A 545 -11.64 14.16 -6.63
N LEU A 546 -10.78 14.88 -7.37
CA LEU A 546 -11.09 16.23 -7.85
C LEU A 546 -12.30 16.25 -8.80
N ALA A 547 -12.40 15.27 -9.70
CA ALA A 547 -13.53 15.13 -10.62
C ALA A 547 -14.86 14.93 -9.89
N LEU A 548 -14.89 14.04 -8.88
CA LEU A 548 -16.08 13.81 -8.08
C LEU A 548 -16.45 15.05 -7.25
N ALA A 549 -15.48 15.78 -6.69
CA ALA A 549 -15.72 17.03 -5.96
C ALA A 549 -16.27 18.15 -6.87
N CYS A 550 -15.69 18.34 -8.05
CA CYS A 550 -16.20 19.28 -9.06
C CYS A 550 -17.62 18.89 -9.54
N HIS A 551 -17.88 17.60 -9.72
CA HIS A 551 -19.20 17.12 -10.10
C HIS A 551 -20.24 17.35 -8.99
N ALA A 552 -19.90 17.08 -7.73
CA ALA A 552 -20.74 17.39 -6.57
C ALA A 552 -21.07 18.90 -6.50
N ARG A 553 -20.08 19.78 -6.71
CA ARG A 553 -20.29 21.23 -6.81
C ARG A 553 -21.31 21.61 -7.87
N ARG A 554 -21.20 21.06 -9.09
CA ARG A 554 -22.16 21.32 -10.18
C ARG A 554 -23.56 20.79 -9.91
N ARG A 555 -23.71 19.84 -8.98
CA ARG A 555 -25.02 19.39 -8.47
C ARG A 555 -25.61 20.31 -7.38
N GLY A 556 -24.88 21.35 -6.98
CA GLY A 556 -25.32 22.31 -5.96
C GLY A 556 -24.81 22.00 -4.55
N TRP A 557 -23.95 20.99 -4.36
CA TRP A 557 -23.45 20.63 -3.03
C TRP A 557 -22.38 21.60 -2.55
N SER A 558 -22.25 21.74 -1.23
CA SER A 558 -21.16 22.48 -0.60
C SER A 558 -19.99 21.55 -0.30
N ILE A 559 -18.83 21.87 -0.89
CA ILE A 559 -17.56 21.22 -0.53
C ILE A 559 -17.01 21.94 0.70
N ARG A 560 -17.03 21.23 1.83
CA ARG A 560 -16.59 21.65 3.17
C ARG A 560 -15.29 20.97 3.57
N VAL A 561 -14.43 20.69 2.59
CA VAL A 561 -13.08 20.18 2.79
C VAL A 561 -12.10 21.18 2.19
N GLU A 562 -11.16 21.66 2.99
CA GLU A 562 -10.11 22.58 2.59
C GLU A 562 -8.81 21.79 2.41
N SER A 563 -8.26 21.82 1.20
CA SER A 563 -7.05 21.07 0.88
C SER A 563 -6.35 21.61 -0.37
N PRO A 564 -5.00 21.71 -0.38
CA PRO A 564 -4.25 22.01 -1.60
C PRO A 564 -4.45 20.98 -2.73
N TYR A 565 -4.88 19.76 -2.41
CA TYR A 565 -5.28 18.75 -3.41
C TYR A 565 -6.55 19.12 -4.19
N LEU A 566 -7.34 20.09 -3.68
CA LEU A 566 -8.59 20.56 -4.27
C LEU A 566 -8.47 22.05 -4.62
N PRO A 567 -7.86 22.41 -5.77
CA PRO A 567 -7.61 23.80 -6.10
C PRO A 567 -8.89 24.65 -6.08
N GLN A 568 -8.91 25.69 -5.25
CA GLN A 568 -10.13 26.40 -4.89
C GLN A 568 -10.77 27.11 -6.09
N SER A 569 -9.95 27.57 -7.05
CA SER A 569 -10.46 28.20 -8.28
C SER A 569 -11.17 27.21 -9.19
N LEU A 570 -10.76 25.93 -9.24
CA LEU A 570 -11.50 24.89 -9.99
C LEU A 570 -12.83 24.57 -9.33
N LEU A 571 -12.83 24.39 -8.00
CA LEU A 571 -14.07 24.14 -7.27
C LEU A 571 -15.06 25.30 -7.38
N ARG A 572 -14.58 26.54 -7.43
CA ARG A 572 -15.44 27.73 -7.66
C ARG A 572 -15.95 27.80 -9.09
N ALA A 573 -15.14 27.45 -10.09
CA ALA A 573 -15.55 27.43 -11.49
C ALA A 573 -16.55 26.31 -11.81
N ALA A 574 -16.66 25.29 -10.95
CA ALA A 574 -17.64 24.22 -11.05
C ALA A 574 -19.04 24.66 -10.56
N GLU A 575 -19.58 25.73 -11.14
CA GLU A 575 -20.88 26.30 -10.75
C GLU A 575 -22.06 25.35 -11.05
N PRO A 576 -23.14 25.38 -10.25
CA PRO A 576 -24.35 24.61 -10.53
C PRO A 576 -24.95 24.94 -11.91
N PHE A 577 -25.52 23.92 -12.56
CA PHE A 577 -26.16 24.04 -13.88
C PHE A 577 -27.43 24.87 -13.90
#